data_AF-A0A4Y7U4J3-F1
#
_entry.id   AF-A0A4Y7U4J3-F1
#
_cell.length_a   1.000
_cell.length_b   1.000
_cell.length_c   1.000
_cell.angle_alpha   90.00
_cell.angle_beta   90.00
_cell.angle_gamma   90.00
#
_symmetry.space_group_name_H-M   'P 1'
#
loop_
_entity.id
_entity.type
_entity.pdbx_description
1 polymer ?
#
loop_
_entity_poly.entity_id
_entity_poly.type
_entity_poly.pdbx_seq_one_letter_code
_entity_poly.pdbx_strand_id
1 'polypeptide(L)'
;KIDSTSTLITVDSEWYLENWDHHPTVNDNCDIKTREDFFDELENLLNKNQEKTVVLAIHHPLLSNGTHGGQFSLEKQLFPLENKIPLPIIGSFINLLRKTSGISPQDLQNKQYTIYAKRIKTLLRGQKNVIVVSGHDHNLQYVSRENIK
;
A
#
# COMPACT_ATOMS: atom_id res chain seq x y z
N LYS A 1 -8.59 19.53 3.99
CA LYS A 1 -9.97 19.86 3.54
C LYS A 1 -9.88 20.43 2.13
N ILE A 2 -10.60 19.87 1.16
CA ILE A 2 -10.58 20.37 -0.23
C ILE A 2 -11.69 21.42 -0.40
N ASP A 3 -12.93 21.05 -0.04
CA ASP A 3 -14.10 21.94 -0.09
C ASP A 3 -15.08 21.61 1.07
N SER A 4 -16.35 22.06 0.98
CA SER A 4 -17.36 21.78 2.00
C SER A 4 -17.86 20.33 2.01
N THR A 5 -17.78 19.64 0.88
CA THR A 5 -18.30 18.30 0.61
C THR A 5 -17.21 17.22 0.45
N SER A 6 -15.94 17.62 0.38
CA SER A 6 -14.81 16.74 0.06
C SER A 6 -13.62 16.92 1.01
N THR A 7 -13.00 15.81 1.39
CA THR A 7 -11.81 15.77 2.26
C THR A 7 -10.72 14.92 1.63
N LEU A 8 -9.50 15.45 1.55
CA LEU A 8 -8.29 14.68 1.28
C LEU A 8 -7.66 14.24 2.60
N ILE A 9 -7.41 12.95 2.73
CA ILE A 9 -6.57 12.35 3.77
C ILE A 9 -5.34 11.77 3.08
N THR A 10 -4.15 12.19 3.51
CA THR A 10 -2.88 11.68 3.00
C THR A 10 -2.23 10.79 4.05
N VAL A 11 -1.76 9.61 3.65
CA VAL A 11 -1.01 8.70 4.52
C VAL A 11 0.41 8.56 3.99
N ASP A 12 1.38 8.77 4.87
CA ASP A 12 2.75 8.36 4.65
C ASP A 12 2.85 6.84 4.85
N SER A 13 2.70 6.10 3.75
CA SER A 13 2.80 4.65 3.78
C SER A 13 4.25 4.16 3.85
N GLU A 14 5.26 5.01 3.61
CA GLU A 14 6.66 4.64 3.81
C GLU A 14 6.96 4.60 5.31
N TRP A 15 6.53 5.63 6.05
CA TRP A 15 6.65 5.66 7.52
C TRP A 15 6.12 4.38 8.17
N TYR A 16 4.99 3.84 7.71
CA TYR A 16 4.45 2.60 8.26
C TYR A 16 5.33 1.36 7.95
N LEU A 17 5.88 1.28 6.74
CA LEU A 17 6.62 0.10 6.26
C LEU A 17 8.09 0.08 6.68
N GLU A 18 8.68 1.26 6.91
CA GLU A 18 10.09 1.43 7.25
C GLU A 18 10.46 0.76 8.59
N ASN A 19 11.72 0.32 8.69
CA ASN A 19 12.24 -0.19 9.95
C ASN A 19 12.66 0.97 10.86
N TRP A 20 11.87 1.23 11.90
CA TRP A 20 12.13 2.32 12.85
C TRP A 20 13.38 2.10 13.70
N ASP A 21 13.85 0.86 13.86
CA ASP A 21 15.10 0.59 14.59
C ASP A 21 16.31 1.21 13.86
N HIS A 22 16.24 1.36 12.54
CA HIS A 22 17.25 2.05 11.74
C HIS A 22 17.04 3.56 11.66
N HIS A 23 15.88 4.06 12.10
CA HIS A 23 15.47 5.46 12.07
C HIS A 23 14.90 5.89 13.43
N PRO A 24 15.70 5.90 14.50
CA PRO A 24 15.21 6.06 15.87
C PRO A 24 14.50 7.39 16.15
N THR A 25 14.79 8.42 15.35
CA THR A 25 14.22 9.77 15.47
C THR A 25 12.96 9.98 14.61
N VAL A 26 12.48 8.94 13.90
CA VAL A 26 11.36 9.07 12.94
C VAL A 26 10.05 9.51 13.60
N ASN A 27 9.90 9.27 14.90
CA ASN A 27 8.71 9.61 15.69
C ASN A 27 8.95 10.80 16.64
N ASP A 28 10.08 11.48 16.53
CA ASP A 28 10.39 12.65 17.34
C ASP A 28 9.42 13.79 17.02
N ASN A 29 8.92 14.47 18.05
CA ASN A 29 7.96 15.58 17.93
C ASN A 29 6.67 15.25 17.15
N CYS A 30 6.24 13.99 17.14
CA CYS A 30 4.99 13.55 16.52
C CYS A 30 3.94 13.16 17.57
N ASP A 31 2.66 13.40 17.28
CA ASP A 31 1.53 12.94 18.09
C ASP A 31 1.27 11.44 17.88
N ILE A 32 1.50 10.94 16.66
CA ILE A 32 1.38 9.52 16.29
C ILE A 32 2.76 8.88 16.46
N LYS A 33 2.90 7.97 17.43
CA LYS A 33 4.20 7.36 17.77
C LYS A 33 4.24 5.86 17.56
N THR A 34 3.08 5.23 17.43
CA THR A 34 2.96 3.81 17.17
C THR A 34 2.15 3.53 15.92
N ARG A 35 2.34 2.34 15.34
CA ARG A 35 1.52 1.86 14.22
C ARG A 35 0.05 1.71 14.61
N GLU A 36 -0.25 1.50 15.90
CA GLU A 36 -1.63 1.46 16.41
C GLU A 36 -2.25 2.86 16.45
N ASP A 37 -1.52 3.85 16.97
CA ASP A 37 -1.96 5.26 17.00
C ASP A 37 -2.34 5.75 15.58
N PHE A 38 -1.60 5.27 14.57
CA PHE A 38 -1.91 5.55 13.17
C PHE A 38 -3.29 5.03 12.76
N PHE A 39 -3.64 3.80 13.13
CA PHE A 39 -4.96 3.24 12.79
C PHE A 39 -6.08 3.93 13.55
N ASP A 40 -5.85 4.26 14.82
CA ASP A 40 -6.81 5.00 15.64
C ASP A 40 -7.08 6.39 15.04
N GLU A 41 -6.03 7.12 14.64
CA GLU A 41 -6.20 8.43 14.01
C GLU A 41 -6.84 8.34 12.63
N LEU A 42 -6.47 7.34 11.82
CA LEU A 42 -7.11 7.12 10.52
C LEU A 42 -8.61 6.82 10.69
N GLU A 43 -8.99 5.95 11.63
CA GLU A 43 -10.38 5.65 11.95
C GLU A 43 -11.13 6.91 12.42
N ASN A 44 -10.52 7.70 13.30
CA ASN A 44 -11.09 8.97 13.77
C ASN A 44 -11.33 9.95 12.61
N LEU A 45 -10.37 10.10 11.69
CA LEU A 45 -10.51 10.97 10.52
C LEU A 45 -11.60 10.48 9.56
N LEU A 46 -11.69 9.17 9.33
CA LEU A 46 -12.76 8.57 8.53
C LEU A 46 -14.13 8.84 9.16
N ASN A 47 -14.25 8.62 10.48
CA ASN A 47 -15.50 8.84 11.22
C ASN A 47 -15.92 10.32 11.24
N LYS A 48 -14.99 11.25 11.42
CA LYS A 48 -15.25 12.69 11.36
C LYS A 48 -15.72 13.17 9.98
N ASN A 49 -15.51 12.39 8.92
CA ASN A 49 -15.81 12.77 7.53
C ASN A 49 -16.80 11.82 6.84
N GLN A 50 -17.62 11.06 7.58
CA GLN A 50 -18.61 10.13 7.03
C GLN A 50 -19.62 10.78 6.06
N GLU A 51 -19.95 12.06 6.27
CA GLU A 51 -20.90 12.83 5.43
C GLU A 51 -20.25 13.50 4.20
N LYS A 52 -18.96 13.25 3.94
CA LYS A 52 -18.20 13.86 2.83
C LYS A 52 -17.62 12.81 1.91
N THR A 53 -17.34 13.16 0.67
CA THR A 53 -16.47 12.33 -0.16
C THR A 53 -15.03 12.42 0.37
N VAL A 54 -14.45 11.27 0.73
CA VAL A 54 -13.08 11.19 1.23
C VAL A 54 -12.19 10.63 0.14
N VAL A 55 -11.16 11.38 -0.24
CA VAL A 55 -10.06 10.86 -1.05
C VAL A 55 -8.95 10.46 -0.09
N LEU A 56 -8.69 9.16 0.01
CA LEU A 56 -7.59 8.61 0.79
C LEU A 56 -6.39 8.38 -0.15
N ALA A 57 -5.39 9.26 -0.07
CA ALA A 57 -4.18 9.18 -0.87
C ALA A 57 -3.05 8.49 -0.08
N ILE A 58 -2.56 7.38 -0.64
CA ILE A 58 -1.48 6.56 -0.04
C ILE A 58 -0.47 6.21 -1.13
N HIS A 59 0.83 6.14 -0.87
CA HIS A 59 1.78 5.75 -1.92
C HIS A 59 1.69 4.25 -2.23
N HIS A 60 1.73 3.40 -1.20
CA HIS A 60 1.70 1.94 -1.30
C HIS A 60 0.26 1.38 -1.43
N PRO A 61 -0.11 0.72 -2.55
CA PRO A 61 -1.48 0.30 -2.83
C PRO A 61 -2.02 -0.82 -1.91
N LEU A 62 -3.29 -0.70 -1.48
CA LEU A 62 -3.96 -1.73 -0.64
C LEU A 62 -4.38 -2.99 -1.43
N LEU A 63 -4.55 -2.81 -2.73
CA LEU A 63 -4.92 -3.81 -3.73
C LEU A 63 -4.04 -3.56 -4.96
N SER A 64 -3.30 -4.56 -5.40
CA SER A 64 -2.44 -4.46 -6.58
C SER A 64 -2.60 -5.72 -7.43
N ASN A 65 -2.87 -5.55 -8.72
CA ASN A 65 -2.63 -6.58 -9.75
C ASN A 65 -1.31 -6.33 -10.49
N GLY A 66 -0.42 -5.52 -9.92
CA GLY A 66 0.91 -5.22 -10.44
C GLY A 66 2.00 -6.13 -9.88
N THR A 67 3.25 -5.84 -10.24
CA THR A 67 4.40 -6.66 -9.83
C THR A 67 4.64 -6.66 -8.32
N HIS A 68 4.32 -5.57 -7.63
CA HIS A 68 4.42 -5.49 -6.17
C HIS A 68 3.30 -6.29 -5.46
N GLY A 69 2.18 -6.55 -6.16
CA GLY A 69 1.14 -7.52 -5.77
C GLY A 69 1.45 -8.97 -6.15
N GLY A 70 2.63 -9.27 -6.69
CA GLY A 70 3.04 -10.61 -7.09
C GLY A 70 2.46 -11.09 -8.42
N GLN A 71 1.94 -10.18 -9.25
CA GLN A 71 1.54 -10.44 -10.63
C GLN A 71 2.66 -10.01 -11.57
N PHE A 72 3.40 -10.98 -12.10
CA PHE A 72 4.50 -10.74 -13.03
C PHE A 72 4.03 -11.00 -14.47
N SER A 73 4.32 -10.07 -15.39
CA SER A 73 4.10 -10.31 -16.82
C SER A 73 5.01 -11.44 -17.31
N LEU A 74 4.57 -12.15 -18.37
CA LEU A 74 5.39 -13.17 -19.05
C LEU A 74 6.75 -12.61 -19.46
N GLU A 75 6.81 -11.35 -19.89
CA GLU A 75 8.04 -10.66 -20.22
C GLU A 75 8.99 -10.54 -19.02
N LYS A 76 8.50 -10.16 -17.83
CA LYS A 76 9.33 -10.11 -16.60
C LYS A 76 9.71 -11.49 -16.06
N GLN A 77 8.99 -12.55 -16.44
CA GLN A 77 9.40 -13.94 -16.14
C GLN A 77 10.53 -14.40 -17.05
N LEU A 78 10.50 -14.00 -18.31
CA LEU A 78 11.52 -14.34 -19.31
C LEU A 78 12.75 -13.45 -19.20
N PHE A 79 12.58 -12.17 -18.90
CA PHE A 79 13.63 -11.14 -18.84
C PHE A 79 13.66 -10.49 -17.45
N PRO A 80 14.25 -11.15 -16.44
CA PRO A 80 14.28 -10.65 -15.06
C PRO A 80 15.27 -9.51 -14.82
N LEU A 81 16.15 -9.23 -15.78
CA LEU A 81 17.15 -8.15 -15.77
C LEU A 81 16.73 -7.09 -16.81
N GLU A 82 17.16 -5.84 -16.66
CA GLU A 82 16.88 -4.75 -17.63
C GLU A 82 17.44 -5.02 -19.05
N ASN A 83 18.27 -6.06 -19.19
CA ASN A 83 18.85 -6.50 -20.45
C ASN A 83 17.94 -7.52 -21.16
N LYS A 84 17.86 -7.46 -22.49
CA LYS A 84 17.04 -8.34 -23.36
C LYS A 84 17.52 -9.81 -23.44
N ILE A 85 18.18 -10.34 -22.40
CA ILE A 85 18.65 -11.73 -22.37
C ILE A 85 17.60 -12.59 -21.66
N PRO A 86 16.99 -13.57 -22.34
CA PRO A 86 15.97 -14.40 -21.72
C PRO A 86 16.62 -15.39 -20.73
N LEU A 87 16.20 -15.34 -19.47
CA LEU A 87 16.64 -16.20 -18.38
C LEU A 87 15.42 -16.86 -17.71
N PRO A 88 14.67 -17.74 -18.40
CA PRO A 88 13.37 -18.25 -17.92
C PRO A 88 13.46 -19.02 -16.59
N ILE A 89 14.52 -19.81 -16.39
CA ILE A 89 14.69 -20.62 -15.17
C ILE A 89 15.11 -19.75 -13.98
N ILE A 90 16.13 -18.91 -14.18
CA ILE A 90 16.68 -18.04 -13.13
C ILE A 90 15.68 -16.93 -12.79
N GLY A 91 15.02 -16.34 -13.79
CA GLY A 91 13.99 -15.32 -13.62
C GLY A 91 12.77 -15.85 -12.88
N SER A 92 12.30 -17.06 -13.22
CA SER A 92 11.22 -17.71 -12.48
C SER A 92 11.59 -17.98 -11.03
N PHE A 93 12.83 -18.41 -10.76
CA PHE A 93 13.31 -18.65 -9.40
C PHE A 93 13.46 -17.35 -8.58
N ILE A 94 14.01 -16.28 -9.17
CA ILE A 94 14.11 -14.96 -8.52
C ILE A 94 12.73 -14.39 -8.25
N ASN A 95 11.80 -14.47 -9.21
CA ASN A 95 10.43 -14.02 -9.03
C ASN A 95 9.70 -14.87 -7.98
N LEU A 96 9.95 -16.19 -7.93
CA LEU A 96 9.41 -17.07 -6.90
C LEU A 96 9.96 -16.73 -5.52
N LEU A 97 11.26 -16.48 -5.39
CA LEU A 97 11.89 -16.05 -4.13
C LEU A 97 11.35 -14.71 -3.69
N ARG A 98 11.24 -13.73 -4.59
CA ARG A 98 10.62 -12.43 -4.26
C ARG A 98 9.16 -12.63 -3.83
N LYS A 99 8.44 -13.55 -4.50
CA LYS A 99 7.04 -13.93 -4.23
C LYS A 99 6.81 -14.67 -2.90
N THR A 100 7.81 -15.37 -2.38
CA THR A 100 7.65 -16.24 -1.19
C THR A 100 8.41 -15.74 0.03
N SER A 101 9.46 -14.95 -0.17
CA SER A 101 10.35 -14.54 0.92
C SER A 101 9.87 -13.32 1.68
N GLY A 102 9.13 -12.40 1.03
CA GLY A 102 8.68 -11.15 1.67
C GLY A 102 9.83 -10.27 2.20
N ILE A 103 11.06 -10.48 1.72
CA ILE A 103 12.28 -9.81 2.20
C ILE A 103 12.27 -8.31 1.89
N SER A 104 11.63 -7.90 0.79
CA SER A 104 11.47 -6.49 0.47
C SER A 104 10.32 -5.90 1.29
N PRO A 105 10.55 -4.89 2.16
CA PRO A 105 9.49 -4.19 2.89
C PRO A 105 8.43 -3.57 1.97
N GLN A 106 8.83 -3.26 0.73
CA GLN A 106 8.00 -2.64 -0.29
C GLN A 106 7.11 -3.61 -1.07
N ASP A 107 7.30 -4.92 -0.90
CA ASP A 107 6.47 -5.92 -1.57
C ASP A 107 5.30 -6.35 -0.67
N LEU A 108 4.12 -6.56 -1.25
CA LEU A 108 2.89 -6.87 -0.49
C LEU A 108 2.97 -8.13 0.38
N GLN A 109 3.89 -9.05 0.07
CA GLN A 109 4.13 -10.28 0.86
C GLN A 109 4.96 -10.04 2.11
N ASN A 110 5.51 -8.84 2.28
CA ASN A 110 6.07 -8.44 3.55
C ASN A 110 4.98 -8.49 4.64
N LYS A 111 5.31 -9.04 5.81
CA LYS A 111 4.35 -9.19 6.91
C LYS A 111 3.76 -7.84 7.34
N GLN A 112 4.58 -6.80 7.42
CA GLN A 112 4.13 -5.47 7.84
C GLN A 112 3.21 -4.84 6.79
N TYR A 113 3.56 -4.98 5.51
CA TYR A 113 2.69 -4.50 4.42
C TYR A 113 1.37 -5.28 4.37
N THR A 114 1.39 -6.61 4.53
CA THR A 114 0.14 -7.39 4.62
C THR A 114 -0.75 -6.92 5.77
N ILE A 115 -0.18 -6.65 6.95
CA ILE A 115 -0.93 -6.14 8.10
C ILE A 115 -1.49 -4.74 7.81
N TYR A 116 -0.65 -3.83 7.30
CA TYR A 116 -1.02 -2.49 6.88
C TYR A 116 -2.24 -2.51 5.95
N ALA A 117 -2.09 -3.21 4.82
CA ALA A 117 -3.11 -3.26 3.79
C ALA A 117 -4.39 -3.92 4.31
N LYS A 118 -4.29 -5.01 5.08
CA LYS A 118 -5.46 -5.71 5.62
C LYS A 118 -6.23 -4.84 6.61
N ARG A 119 -5.55 -4.13 7.51
CA ARG A 119 -6.20 -3.28 8.52
C ARG A 119 -6.87 -2.06 7.91
N ILE A 120 -6.21 -1.36 6.98
CA ILE A 120 -6.87 -0.24 6.27
C ILE A 120 -8.08 -0.77 5.51
N LYS A 121 -7.98 -1.87 4.78
CA LYS A 121 -9.14 -2.47 4.09
C LYS A 121 -10.29 -2.77 5.04
N THR A 122 -10.01 -3.29 6.24
CA THR A 122 -11.03 -3.52 7.26
C THR A 122 -11.72 -2.23 7.70
N LEU A 123 -10.96 -1.15 7.96
CA LEU A 123 -11.53 0.16 8.30
C LEU A 123 -12.43 0.72 7.18
N LEU A 124 -12.06 0.47 5.92
CA LEU A 124 -12.79 0.98 4.76
C LEU A 124 -14.07 0.19 4.42
N ARG A 125 -14.21 -1.07 4.87
CA ARG A 125 -15.37 -1.93 4.50
C ARG A 125 -16.74 -1.32 4.84
N GLY A 126 -16.82 -0.51 5.90
CA GLY A 126 -18.05 0.19 6.30
C GLY A 126 -18.25 1.56 5.64
N GLN A 127 -17.23 2.09 4.97
CA GLN A 127 -17.18 3.46 4.47
C GLN A 127 -17.50 3.50 2.98
N LYS A 128 -18.71 3.91 2.60
CA LYS A 128 -19.16 3.95 1.19
C LYS A 128 -18.72 5.21 0.43
N ASN A 129 -18.19 6.18 1.17
CA ASN A 129 -17.86 7.53 0.74
C ASN A 129 -16.34 7.73 0.51
N VAL A 130 -15.53 6.67 0.60
CA VAL A 130 -14.07 6.74 0.46
C VAL A 130 -13.63 6.25 -0.92
N ILE A 131 -12.74 7.01 -1.56
CA ILE A 131 -12.02 6.65 -2.78
C ILE A 131 -10.55 6.55 -2.42
N VAL A 132 -9.91 5.42 -2.71
CA VAL A 132 -8.47 5.24 -2.46
C VAL A 132 -7.69 5.55 -3.73
N VAL A 133 -6.72 6.44 -3.63
CA VAL A 133 -5.77 6.71 -4.73
C VAL A 133 -4.38 6.28 -4.30
N SER A 134 -3.69 5.54 -5.17
CA SER A 134 -2.37 5.02 -4.87
C SER A 134 -1.40 5.11 -6.03
N GLY A 135 -0.11 5.10 -5.69
CA GLY A 135 1.00 5.05 -6.63
C GLY A 135 1.75 3.72 -6.52
N HIS A 136 3.08 3.79 -6.60
CA HIS A 136 4.04 2.69 -6.44
C HIS A 136 4.06 1.66 -7.58
N ASP A 137 2.92 1.10 -7.98
CA ASP A 137 2.87 0.32 -9.22
C ASP A 137 3.02 1.27 -10.41
N HIS A 138 4.01 1.04 -11.28
CA HIS A 138 4.22 1.81 -12.52
C HIS A 138 3.16 1.45 -13.59
N ASN A 139 1.88 1.51 -13.24
CA ASN A 139 0.75 1.27 -14.12
C ASN A 139 -0.48 2.08 -13.65
N LEU A 140 -1.52 2.11 -14.49
CA LEU A 140 -2.82 2.72 -14.14
C LEU A 140 -3.87 1.61 -14.00
N GLN A 141 -4.51 1.53 -12.83
CA GLN A 141 -5.51 0.52 -12.52
C GLN A 141 -6.74 1.16 -11.87
N TYR A 142 -7.93 0.63 -12.18
CA TYR A 142 -9.14 0.86 -11.40
C TYR A 142 -9.59 -0.49 -10.82
N VAL A 143 -9.69 -0.56 -9.49
CA VAL A 143 -10.00 -1.80 -8.78
C VAL A 143 -11.18 -1.55 -7.84
N SER A 144 -12.33 -2.13 -8.16
CA SER A 144 -13.51 -2.11 -7.30
C SER A 144 -13.75 -3.51 -6.73
N ARG A 145 -13.42 -3.73 -5.45
CA ARG A 145 -13.66 -5.00 -4.73
C ARG A 145 -14.01 -4.73 -3.27
N GLU A 146 -14.90 -5.53 -2.70
CA GLU A 146 -15.31 -5.44 -1.28
C GLU A 146 -15.80 -4.03 -0.84
N ASN A 147 -16.47 -3.30 -1.74
CA ASN A 147 -16.91 -1.90 -1.56
C ASN A 147 -15.80 -0.86 -1.43
N ILE A 148 -14.54 -1.25 -1.65
CA ILE A 148 -13.42 -0.32 -1.80
C ILE A 148 -13.31 0.03 -3.28
N LYS A 149 -13.26 1.33 -3.57
CA LYS A 149 -13.10 1.91 -4.91
C LYS A 149 -11.82 2.71 -5.01
#